data_AF-A0A2V5V8W1-F1
#
_entry.id   AF-A0A2V5V8W1-F1
#
_cell.length_a   1.000
_cell.length_b   1.000
_cell.length_c   1.000
_cell.angle_alpha   90.00
_cell.angle_beta   90.00
_cell.angle_gamma   90.00
#
_symmetry.space_group_name_H-M   'P 1'
#
loop_
_entity.id
_entity.type
_entity.pdbx_description
1 polymer ?
#
loop_
_entity_poly.entity_id
_entity_poly.type
_entity_poly.pdbx_seq_one_letter_code
_entity_poly.pdbx_strand_id
1 'polypeptide(L)'
;MEDFIYHRPVLARGVVELLEPKPGSLVVDATCGGGGHTEALLESGADVLALDQDPDAVEHVSEQLARFGPRLTVRQANFRHTAKVLDDLGIR
;
A
#
# COMPACT_ATOMS: atom_id res chain seq x y z
N MET A 1 27.94 -0.72 12.97
CA MET A 1 26.93 0.31 12.68
C MET A 1 25.60 -0.41 12.76
N GLU A 2 24.78 -0.07 13.76
CA GLU A 2 23.38 -0.50 13.71
C GLU A 2 22.77 0.18 12.51
N ASP A 3 22.39 -0.60 11.49
CA ASP A 3 21.53 -0.11 10.43
C ASP A 3 20.27 0.40 11.12
N PHE A 4 20.12 1.71 11.18
CA PHE A 4 18.86 2.34 11.53
C PHE A 4 17.87 1.93 10.44
N ILE A 5 17.18 0.80 10.67
CA ILE A 5 16.03 0.39 9.85
C ILE A 5 15.00 1.50 10.06
N TYR A 6 14.95 2.43 9.11
CA TYR A 6 13.94 3.47 9.07
C TYR A 6 12.58 2.76 8.98
N HIS A 7 11.79 2.91 10.05
CA HIS A 7 10.43 2.41 10.24
C HIS A 7 10.12 0.96 9.84
N ARG A 8 10.17 0.06 10.83
CA ARG A 8 9.51 -1.25 10.73
C ARG A 8 7.99 -1.07 10.90
N PRO A 9 7.14 -1.50 9.95
CA PRO A 9 5.70 -1.41 10.08
C PRO A 9 5.16 -2.22 11.26
N VAL A 10 4.27 -1.62 12.05
CA VAL A 10 3.66 -2.25 13.23
C VAL A 10 2.75 -3.39 12.78
N LEU A 11 2.99 -4.61 13.31
CA LEU A 11 2.19 -5.81 13.03
C LEU A 11 2.10 -6.20 11.54
N ALA A 12 3.08 -5.85 10.69
CA ALA A 12 3.01 -6.19 9.26
C ALA A 12 2.74 -7.68 8.98
N ARG A 13 3.48 -8.58 9.67
CA ARG A 13 3.23 -10.02 9.57
C ARG A 13 1.79 -10.39 9.96
N GLY A 14 1.29 -9.84 11.06
CA GLY A 14 -0.06 -10.13 11.54
C GLY A 14 -1.15 -9.62 10.58
N VAL A 15 -0.91 -8.49 9.91
CA VAL A 15 -1.81 -7.97 8.87
C VAL A 15 -1.86 -8.91 7.67
N VAL A 16 -0.71 -9.35 7.17
CA VAL A 16 -0.65 -10.29 6.03
C VAL A 16 -1.29 -11.63 6.39
N GLU A 17 -1.02 -12.15 7.59
CA GLU A 17 -1.64 -13.40 8.07
C GLU A 17 -3.15 -13.28 8.24
N LEU A 18 -3.65 -12.14 8.71
CA LEU A 18 -5.09 -11.92 8.92
C LEU A 18 -5.85 -11.72 7.60
N LEU A 19 -5.27 -10.98 6.66
CA LEU A 19 -5.89 -10.71 5.37
C LEU A 19 -5.79 -11.91 4.40
N GLU A 20 -4.77 -12.76 4.57
CA GLU A 20 -4.50 -13.93 3.74
C GLU A 20 -4.69 -13.65 2.22
N PRO A 21 -4.01 -12.62 1.68
CA PRO A 21 -4.22 -12.22 0.30
C PRO A 21 -3.81 -13.35 -0.64
N LYS A 22 -4.72 -13.72 -1.54
CA LYS A 22 -4.42 -14.67 -2.61
C LYS A 22 -3.64 -13.96 -3.72
N PRO A 23 -2.77 -14.66 -4.46
CA PRO A 23 -2.13 -14.08 -5.63
C PRO A 23 -3.14 -13.42 -6.57
N GLY A 24 -2.91 -12.15 -6.90
CA GLY A 24 -3.81 -11.34 -7.75
C GLY A 24 -5.05 -10.78 -7.04
N SER A 25 -5.18 -10.96 -5.71
CA SER A 25 -6.15 -10.20 -4.93
C SER A 25 -5.74 -8.74 -4.84
N LEU A 26 -6.71 -7.83 -4.92
CA LEU A 26 -6.49 -6.41 -4.68
C LEU A 26 -6.74 -6.10 -3.20
N VAL A 27 -5.77 -5.46 -2.55
CA VAL A 27 -5.88 -4.92 -1.19
C VAL A 27 -5.84 -3.40 -1.24
N VAL A 28 -6.69 -2.73 -0.46
CA VAL A 28 -6.62 -1.28 -0.27
C VAL A 28 -5.86 -0.99 1.03
N ASP A 29 -4.68 -0.39 0.90
CA ASP A 29 -3.98 0.24 2.03
C ASP A 29 -4.41 1.71 2.08
N ALA A 30 -5.39 2.01 2.94
CA ALA A 30 -6.03 3.32 2.98
C ALA A 30 -5.21 4.39 3.75
N THR A 31 -4.05 4.01 4.29
CA THR A 31 -3.19 4.87 5.13
C THR A 31 -1.72 4.52 4.87
N CYS A 32 -1.29 4.57 3.61
CA CYS A 32 -0.03 3.94 3.22
C CYS A 32 1.17 4.57 3.92
N GLY A 33 1.15 5.85 4.27
CA GLY A 33 2.22 6.54 4.99
C GLY A 33 3.59 6.26 4.35
N GLY A 34 4.53 5.73 5.13
CA GLY A 34 5.85 5.34 4.65
C GLY A 34 5.92 4.05 3.81
N GLY A 35 4.80 3.38 3.54
CA GLY A 35 4.71 2.25 2.61
C GLY A 35 5.03 0.86 3.18
N GLY A 36 5.37 0.72 4.46
CA GLY A 36 5.81 -0.56 5.02
C GLY A 36 4.75 -1.68 4.96
N HIS A 37 3.47 -1.38 5.20
CA HIS A 37 2.39 -2.37 5.04
C HIS A 37 2.07 -2.64 3.57
N THR A 38 2.05 -1.60 2.74
CA THR A 38 1.93 -1.71 1.28
C THR A 38 2.98 -2.67 0.71
N GLU A 39 4.25 -2.51 1.09
CA GLU A 39 5.35 -3.37 0.66
C GLU A 39 5.15 -4.83 1.09
N ALA A 40 4.79 -5.07 2.36
CA ALA A 40 4.55 -6.42 2.87
C ALA A 40 3.39 -7.14 2.13
N LEU A 41 2.34 -6.42 1.76
CA LEU A 41 1.21 -6.94 0.97
C LEU A 41 1.63 -7.23 -0.49
N LEU A 42 2.44 -6.37 -1.09
CA LEU A 42 2.98 -6.61 -2.44
C LEU A 42 3.92 -7.82 -2.45
N GLU A 43 4.74 -8.01 -1.41
CA GLU A 43 5.62 -9.17 -1.25
C GLU A 43 4.83 -10.48 -1.06
N SER A 44 3.66 -10.43 -0.42
CA SER A 44 2.80 -11.61 -0.25
C SER A 44 2.05 -12.04 -1.52
N GLY A 45 2.11 -11.26 -2.61
CA GLY A 45 1.43 -11.59 -3.88
C GLY A 45 0.14 -10.80 -4.15
N ALA A 46 -0.23 -9.84 -3.30
CA ALA A 46 -1.37 -8.96 -3.53
C ALA A 46 -1.03 -7.84 -4.52
N ASP A 47 -2.01 -7.38 -5.26
CA ASP A 47 -1.96 -6.05 -5.87
C ASP A 47 -2.47 -5.05 -4.83
N VAL A 48 -1.92 -3.84 -4.80
CA VAL A 48 -2.22 -2.84 -3.76
C VAL A 48 -2.64 -1.52 -4.37
N LEU A 49 -3.80 -1.02 -3.91
CA LEU A 49 -4.17 0.39 -4.01
C LEU A 49 -3.75 1.09 -2.72
N ALA A 50 -2.68 1.88 -2.79
CA ALA A 50 -2.17 2.67 -1.67
C ALA A 50 -2.76 4.08 -1.72
N LEU A 51 -3.39 4.50 -0.62
CA LEU A 51 -3.97 5.82 -0.44
C LEU A 51 -3.28 6.54 0.73
N ASP A 52 -2.98 7.81 0.52
CA ASP A 52 -2.72 8.74 1.61
C ASP A 52 -3.22 10.14 1.24
N GLN A 53 -3.56 10.94 2.24
CA GLN A 53 -3.91 12.34 2.03
C GLN A 53 -2.65 13.21 1.91
N ASP A 54 -1.55 12.78 2.51
CA ASP A 54 -0.27 13.46 2.48
C ASP A 54 0.42 13.27 1.11
N PRO A 55 0.63 14.34 0.33
CA PRO A 55 1.33 14.23 -0.96
C PRO A 55 2.77 13.71 -0.82
N ASP A 56 3.46 13.99 0.29
CA ASP A 56 4.85 13.56 0.50
C ASP A 56 4.92 12.03 0.68
N ALA A 57 3.94 11.45 1.38
CA ALA A 57 3.80 10.00 1.51
C ALA A 57 3.53 9.33 0.15
N VAL A 58 2.66 9.96 -0.66
CA VAL A 58 2.33 9.46 -2.00
C VAL A 58 3.56 9.48 -2.92
N GLU A 59 4.32 10.57 -2.93
CA GLU A 59 5.56 10.67 -3.71
C GLU A 59 6.58 9.63 -3.24
N HIS A 60 6.83 9.55 -1.93
CA HIS A 60 7.75 8.60 -1.34
C HIS A 60 7.42 7.14 -1.70
N VAL A 61 6.16 6.71 -1.52
CA VAL A 61 5.73 5.34 -1.82
C VAL A 61 5.80 5.05 -3.31
N SER A 62 5.43 6.02 -4.15
CA SER A 62 5.50 5.88 -5.62
C SER A 62 6.92 5.62 -6.09
N GLU A 63 7.91 6.29 -5.50
CA GLU A 63 9.33 6.11 -5.82
C GLU A 63 9.92 4.83 -5.23
N GLN A 64 9.77 4.63 -3.92
CA GLN A 64 10.39 3.51 -3.19
C GLN A 64 9.89 2.14 -3.65
N LEU A 65 8.60 2.06 -3.98
CA LEU A 65 7.94 0.80 -4.33
C LEU A 65 7.70 0.66 -5.85
N ALA A 66 8.31 1.53 -6.67
CA ALA A 66 8.19 1.51 -8.14
C ALA A 66 8.54 0.14 -8.76
N ARG A 67 9.43 -0.63 -8.12
CA ARG A 67 9.86 -1.97 -8.54
C ARG A 67 8.73 -3.01 -8.60
N PHE A 68 7.61 -2.78 -7.91
CA PHE A 68 6.43 -3.64 -7.99
C PHE A 68 5.57 -3.38 -9.24
N GLY A 69 5.86 -2.31 -9.98
CA GLY A 69 5.27 -2.01 -11.29
C GLY A 69 3.73 -1.98 -11.26
N PRO A 70 3.04 -2.69 -12.16
CA PRO A 70 1.58 -2.58 -12.30
C PRO A 70 0.80 -3.10 -11.09
N ARG A 71 1.45 -3.81 -10.17
CA ARG A 71 0.83 -4.34 -8.95
C ARG A 71 0.59 -3.26 -7.89
N LEU A 72 1.21 -2.09 -8.04
CA LEU A 72 1.02 -0.96 -7.15
C LEU A 72 0.30 0.18 -7.90
N THR A 73 -0.81 0.63 -7.32
CA THR A 73 -1.44 1.91 -7.69
C THR A 73 -1.40 2.83 -6.48
N VAL A 74 -0.80 4.00 -6.61
CA VAL A 74 -0.78 5.02 -5.53
C VAL A 74 -1.71 6.17 -5.92
N ARG A 75 -2.54 6.65 -4.97
CA ARG A 75 -3.39 7.83 -5.17
C ARG A 75 -3.37 8.72 -3.94
N GLN A 76 -3.22 10.01 -4.17
CA GLN A 76 -3.49 11.00 -3.15
C GLN A 76 -5.00 11.11 -2.92
N ALA A 77 -5.47 10.65 -1.76
CA ALA A 77 -6.88 10.73 -1.38
C ALA A 77 -7.04 10.58 0.13
N ASN A 78 -8.03 11.26 0.71
CA ASN A 78 -8.50 10.91 2.05
C ASN A 78 -9.26 9.58 1.98
N PHE A 79 -8.99 8.66 2.91
CA PHE A 79 -9.62 7.32 2.96
C PHE A 79 -11.15 7.35 2.95
N ARG A 80 -11.80 8.45 3.37
CA ARG A 80 -13.27 8.56 3.30
C ARG A 80 -13.82 8.50 1.89
N HIS A 81 -12.95 8.72 0.89
CA HIS A 81 -13.28 8.71 -0.53
C HIS A 81 -12.84 7.41 -1.23
N THR A 82 -12.41 6.37 -0.50
CA THR A 82 -11.96 5.10 -1.09
C THR A 82 -12.95 4.52 -2.10
N ALA A 83 -14.26 4.52 -1.80
CA ALA A 83 -15.27 4.03 -2.75
C ALA A 83 -15.26 4.80 -4.07
N LYS A 84 -15.15 6.14 -4.01
CA LYS A 84 -15.05 6.97 -5.20
C LYS A 84 -13.75 6.69 -5.98
N VAL A 85 -12.63 6.48 -5.29
CA VAL A 85 -11.36 6.15 -5.96
C VAL A 85 -11.46 4.81 -6.69
N LEU A 86 -12.11 3.81 -6.08
CA LEU A 86 -12.36 2.51 -6.73
C LEU A 86 -13.26 2.66 -7.96
N ASP A 87 -14.34 3.44 -7.86
CA ASP A 87 -15.23 3.74 -8.98
C ASP A 87 -14.48 4.43 -10.14
N ASP A 88 -13.68 5.45 -9.84
CA ASP A 88 -12.89 6.19 -10.82
C ASP A 88 -11.83 5.30 -11.51
N LEU A 89 -11.37 4.23 -10.83
CA LEU A 89 -10.47 3.21 -11.38
C LEU A 89 -11.20 2.05 -12.08
N GLY A 90 -12.54 2.00 -12.02
CA GLY A 90 -13.34 0.92 -12.60
C GLY A 90 -13.30 -0.40 -11.83
N ILE A 91 -12.98 -0.35 -10.53
CA ILE A 91 -12.88 -1.50 -9.63
C ILE A 91 -14.19 -1.63 -8.86
N ARG A 92 -14.82 -2.82 -8.87
CA ARG A 92 -16.12 -3.09 -8.24
C ARG A 92 -16.06 -4.22 -7.23
#